data_AF-A0A7V1PWT6-F1
#
_entry.id   AF-A0A7V1PWT6-F1
#
_cell.length_a   1.000
_cell.length_b   1.000
_cell.length_c   1.000
_cell.angle_alpha   90.00
_cell.angle_beta   90.00
_cell.angle_gamma   90.00
#
_symmetry.space_group_name_H-M   'P 1'
#
loop_
_entity.id
_entity.type
_entity.pdbx_description
1 polymer ?
#
loop_
_entity_poly.entity_id
_entity_poly.type
_entity_poly.pdbx_seq_one_letter_code
_entity_poly.pdbx_strand_id
1 'polypeptide(L)'
;MKNYKYLIFYFFISGLILFNACNTGINFFSQSDDVKLGREVSGEIAKNPKEYPIFKGNPSIKKYITNRIFKDILSSPQIAGRNTYKYQLKIIDNPKVFNAFALPGGYIYVYT
;
A
#
# COMPACT_ATOMS: atom_id res chain seq x y z
N MET A 1 37.61 -38.44 16.62
CA MET A 1 37.55 -37.65 15.35
C MET A 1 36.20 -37.73 14.61
N LYS A 2 35.06 -38.13 15.20
CA LYS A 2 33.75 -38.11 14.51
C LYS A 2 32.91 -36.84 14.79
N ASN A 3 33.11 -36.21 15.94
CA ASN A 3 32.21 -35.14 16.42
C ASN A 3 32.51 -33.76 15.81
N TYR A 4 33.73 -33.53 15.31
CA TYR A 4 34.12 -32.23 14.73
C TYR A 4 33.43 -31.96 13.38
N LYS A 5 33.06 -33.02 12.64
CA LYS A 5 32.34 -32.89 11.37
C LYS A 5 30.92 -32.35 11.55
N TYR A 6 30.22 -32.82 12.59
CA TYR A 6 28.89 -32.32 12.95
C TYR A 6 28.96 -30.88 13.49
N LEU A 7 29.98 -30.55 14.28
CA LEU A 7 30.23 -29.19 14.76
C LEU A 7 30.48 -28.20 13.60
N ILE A 8 31.28 -28.58 12.60
CA ILE A 8 31.50 -27.76 11.39
C ILE A 8 30.19 -27.61 10.61
N PHE A 9 29.38 -28.67 10.50
CA PHE A 9 28.09 -28.63 9.83
C PHE A 9 27.08 -27.70 10.53
N TYR A 10 26.99 -27.77 11.86
CA TYR A 10 26.16 -26.85 12.66
C TYR A 10 26.64 -25.40 12.57
N PHE A 11 27.96 -25.17 12.53
CA PHE A 11 28.53 -23.84 12.33
C PHE A 11 28.19 -23.27 10.94
N PHE A 12 28.20 -24.12 9.90
CA PHE A 12 27.82 -23.73 8.54
C PHE A 12 26.32 -23.39 8.41
N ILE A 13 25.44 -24.21 9.02
CA ILE A 13 24.00 -23.96 9.06
C ILE A 13 23.69 -22.70 9.86
N SER A 14 24.34 -22.50 11.01
CA SER A 14 24.18 -21.30 11.83
C SER A 14 24.65 -20.03 11.09
N GLY A 15 25.75 -20.11 10.32
CA GLY A 15 26.23 -19.02 9.47
C GLY A 15 25.25 -18.64 8.36
N LEU A 16 24.62 -19.63 7.69
CA LEU A 16 23.62 -19.40 6.65
C LEU A 16 22.35 -18.70 7.17
N ILE A 17 21.95 -18.99 8.41
CA ILE A 17 20.78 -18.37 9.05
C ILE A 17 21.09 -16.93 9.49
N LEU A 18 22.31 -16.64 9.95
CA LEU A 18 22.71 -15.32 10.44
C LEU A 18 23.01 -14.31 9.31
N PHE A 19 23.35 -14.76 8.10
CA PHE A 19 23.61 -13.88 6.94
C PHE A 19 22.33 -13.33 6.27
N ASN A 20 21.15 -13.91 6.53
CA ASN A 20 19.88 -13.46 5.94
C ASN A 20 19.02 -12.62 6.89
N ALA A 21 19.52 -12.32 8.10
CA ALA A 21 18.76 -11.60 9.13
C ALA A 21 18.72 -10.07 8.91
N CYS A 22 19.45 -9.55 7.93
CA CYS A 22 19.50 -8.11 7.66
C CYS A 22 18.74 -7.78 6.36
N ASN A 23 17.58 -7.15 6.55
CA ASN A 23 16.96 -6.19 5.62
C ASN A 23 16.00 -6.67 4.52
N THR A 24 15.25 -7.76 4.71
CA THR A 24 14.11 -8.04 3.84
C THR A 24 12.92 -8.50 4.65
N GLY A 25 12.00 -7.57 4.96
CA GLY A 25 10.64 -7.97 5.28
C GLY A 25 10.13 -8.82 4.11
N ILE A 26 9.83 -10.10 4.38
CA ILE A 26 9.29 -11.00 3.36
C ILE A 26 7.86 -10.53 3.09
N ASN A 27 7.60 -9.98 1.90
CA ASN A 27 6.23 -9.75 1.48
C ASN A 27 5.63 -11.08 1.02
N PHE A 28 4.69 -11.60 1.80
CA PHE A 28 3.99 -12.84 1.50
C PHE A 28 2.81 -12.65 0.53
N PHE A 29 2.41 -11.41 0.24
CA PHE A 29 1.27 -11.10 -0.62
C PHE A 29 1.73 -10.75 -2.04
N SER A 30 1.01 -11.28 -3.02
CA SER A 30 1.19 -10.90 -4.42
C SER A 30 0.53 -9.55 -4.73
N GLN A 31 0.96 -8.89 -5.80
CA GLN A 31 0.29 -7.66 -6.25
C GLN A 31 -1.19 -7.89 -6.63
N SER A 32 -1.55 -9.10 -7.07
CA SER A 32 -2.95 -9.47 -7.30
C SER A 32 -3.75 -9.57 -6.00
N ASP A 33 -3.13 -10.03 -4.91
CA ASP A 33 -3.76 -10.05 -3.59
C ASP A 33 -4.01 -8.62 -3.11
N ASP A 34 -3.05 -7.72 -3.30
CA ASP A 34 -3.23 -6.29 -3.00
C ASP A 34 -4.42 -5.69 -3.76
N VAL A 35 -4.51 -5.97 -5.06
CA VAL A 35 -5.62 -5.48 -5.91
C VAL A 35 -6.96 -6.02 -5.44
N LYS A 36 -7.02 -7.30 -5.05
CA LYS A 36 -8.24 -7.93 -4.54
C LYS A 36 -8.64 -7.33 -3.20
N LEU A 37 -7.72 -7.30 -2.23
CA LEU A 37 -7.97 -6.79 -0.89
C LEU A 37 -8.38 -5.31 -0.92
N GLY A 38 -7.68 -4.50 -1.70
CA GLY A 38 -8.00 -3.08 -1.89
C GLY A 38 -9.42 -2.85 -2.39
N ARG A 39 -9.85 -3.67 -3.37
CA ARG A 39 -11.21 -3.61 -3.91
C ARG A 39 -12.25 -3.97 -2.87
N GLU A 40 -12.03 -5.03 -2.10
CA GLU A 40 -12.93 -5.48 -1.04
C GLU A 40 -13.07 -4.42 0.05
N VAL A 41 -11.95 -3.92 0.59
CA VAL A 41 -11.95 -2.88 1.64
C VAL A 41 -12.57 -1.57 1.11
N SER A 42 -12.23 -1.15 -0.11
CA SER A 42 -12.89 0.01 -0.71
C SER A 42 -14.40 -0.18 -0.88
N GLY A 43 -14.86 -1.41 -1.10
CA GLY A 43 -16.27 -1.76 -1.17
C GLY A 43 -16.96 -1.61 0.18
N GLU A 44 -16.34 -2.10 1.25
CA GLU A 44 -16.87 -1.95 2.61
C GLU A 44 -16.93 -0.48 3.05
N ILE A 45 -15.90 0.31 2.77
CA ILE A 45 -15.91 1.78 3.02
C ILE A 45 -17.11 2.44 2.31
N ALA A 46 -17.38 2.06 1.05
CA ALA A 46 -18.48 2.64 0.29
C ALA A 46 -19.88 2.28 0.84
N LYS A 47 -20.00 1.18 1.59
CA LYS A 47 -21.24 0.77 2.26
C LYS A 47 -21.50 1.56 3.55
N ASN A 48 -20.51 2.29 4.08
CA ASN A 48 -20.65 3.11 5.28
C ASN A 48 -20.49 4.62 4.98
N PRO A 49 -21.44 5.24 4.25
CA PRO A 49 -21.37 6.66 3.91
C PRO A 49 -21.59 7.59 5.11
N LYS A 50 -22.03 7.07 6.26
CA LYS A 50 -22.14 7.85 7.49
C LYS A 50 -20.76 8.18 8.06
N GLU A 51 -19.84 7.23 8.00
CA GLU A 51 -18.46 7.39 8.47
C GLU A 51 -17.54 7.94 7.36
N TYR A 52 -17.78 7.53 6.11
CA TYR A 52 -17.00 7.93 4.94
C TYR A 52 -17.88 8.62 3.88
N PRO A 53 -18.51 9.77 4.19
CA PRO A 53 -19.33 10.50 3.23
C PRO A 53 -18.47 10.94 2.05
N ILE A 54 -18.87 10.64 0.82
CA ILE A 54 -18.14 11.09 -0.37
C ILE A 54 -18.42 12.57 -0.60
N PHE A 55 -17.36 13.35 -0.82
CA PHE A 55 -17.45 14.77 -1.15
C PHE A 55 -18.23 15.00 -2.45
N LYS A 56 -19.34 15.73 -2.33
CA LYS A 56 -20.23 16.12 -3.44
C LYS A 56 -20.22 17.63 -3.72
N GLY A 57 -19.29 18.38 -3.10
CA GLY A 57 -19.14 19.82 -3.30
C GLY A 57 -18.54 20.17 -4.67
N ASN A 58 -17.81 21.29 -4.73
CA ASN A 58 -17.28 21.81 -6.00
C ASN A 58 -16.37 20.76 -6.70
N PRO A 59 -16.75 20.25 -7.88
CA PRO A 59 -15.97 19.23 -8.60
C PRO A 59 -14.58 19.73 -9.02
N SER A 60 -14.39 21.05 -9.09
CA SER A 60 -13.11 21.69 -9.38
C SER A 60 -12.04 21.34 -8.35
N ILE A 61 -12.41 21.05 -7.10
CA ILE A 61 -11.46 20.64 -6.05
C ILE A 61 -10.85 19.28 -6.42
N LYS A 62 -11.69 18.28 -6.71
CA LYS A 62 -11.21 16.96 -7.13
C LYS A 62 -10.40 17.07 -8.42
N LYS A 63 -10.85 17.89 -9.38
CA LYS A 63 -10.12 18.16 -10.62
C LYS A 63 -8.75 18.80 -10.38
N TYR A 64 -8.66 19.77 -9.48
CA TYR A 64 -7.42 20.43 -9.09
C TYR A 64 -6.44 19.43 -8.50
N ILE A 65 -6.83 18.69 -7.46
CA ILE A 65 -5.96 17.70 -6.81
C ILE A 65 -5.51 16.64 -7.84
N THR A 66 -6.44 16.18 -8.68
CA THR A 66 -6.13 15.17 -9.69
C THR A 66 -5.09 15.68 -10.69
N ASN A 67 -5.27 16.88 -11.22
CA ASN A 67 -4.46 17.40 -12.33
C ASN A 67 -3.17 18.09 -11.91
N ARG A 68 -3.09 18.62 -10.68
CA ARG A 68 -1.96 19.44 -10.20
C ARG A 68 -1.07 18.73 -9.17
N ILE A 69 -1.52 17.58 -8.68
CA ILE A 69 -0.83 16.84 -7.61
C ILE A 69 -0.78 15.36 -7.98
N PHE A 70 -1.94 14.73 -8.11
CA PHE A 70 -2.02 13.27 -8.22
C PHE A 70 -1.36 12.75 -9.51
N LYS A 71 -1.66 13.36 -10.67
CA LYS A 71 -1.03 12.99 -11.95
C LYS A 71 0.48 13.22 -11.96
N ASP A 72 0.94 14.32 -11.36
CA ASP A 72 2.37 14.63 -11.33
C ASP A 72 3.13 13.61 -10.48
N ILE A 73 2.58 13.24 -9.30
CA ILE A 73 3.14 12.14 -8.48
C ILE A 73 3.12 10.82 -9.27
N LEU A 74 2.00 10.50 -9.89
CA LEU A 74 1.86 9.28 -10.71
C LEU A 74 2.70 9.30 -11.98
N SER A 75 3.37 10.41 -12.33
CA SER A 75 4.33 10.48 -13.44
C SER A 75 5.75 10.09 -13.03
N SER A 76 6.05 10.06 -11.72
CA SER A 76 7.38 9.71 -11.21
C SER A 76 7.81 8.30 -11.65
N PRO A 77 9.09 8.09 -12.03
CA PRO A 77 9.62 6.76 -12.32
C PRO A 77 9.67 5.86 -11.08
N GLN A 78 9.54 6.44 -9.87
CA GLN A 78 9.59 5.72 -8.60
C GLN A 78 8.29 5.00 -8.25
N ILE A 79 7.21 5.21 -9.02
CA ILE A 79 5.92 4.57 -8.77
C ILE A 79 6.00 3.10 -9.16
N ALA A 80 6.18 2.24 -8.16
CA ALA A 80 6.07 0.80 -8.30
C ALA A 80 4.61 0.39 -8.62
N GLY A 81 4.45 -0.71 -9.36
CA GLY A 81 3.12 -1.26 -9.66
C GLY A 81 2.25 -0.41 -10.58
N ARG A 82 2.82 0.54 -11.35
CA ARG A 82 2.07 1.42 -12.29
C ARG A 82 1.15 0.65 -13.25
N ASN A 83 1.56 -0.54 -13.69
CA ASN A 83 0.79 -1.38 -14.61
C ASN A 83 -0.19 -2.32 -13.89
N THR A 84 -0.09 -2.44 -12.56
CA THR A 84 -0.87 -3.39 -11.76
C THR A 84 -1.97 -2.69 -10.95
N TYR A 85 -1.62 -1.58 -10.30
CA TYR A 85 -2.53 -0.85 -9.41
C TYR A 85 -3.29 0.22 -10.17
N LYS A 86 -4.62 0.24 -10.01
CA LYS A 86 -5.49 1.25 -10.62
C LYS A 86 -5.64 2.42 -9.65
N TYR A 87 -4.61 3.25 -9.60
CA TYR A 87 -4.52 4.41 -8.73
C TYR A 87 -5.73 5.34 -8.89
N GLN A 88 -6.46 5.57 -7.79
CA GLN A 88 -7.69 6.36 -7.78
C GLN A 88 -7.83 7.20 -6.51
N LEU A 89 -8.26 8.44 -6.68
CA LEU A 89 -8.49 9.39 -5.61
C LEU A 89 -9.98 9.52 -5.27
N LYS A 90 -10.31 9.39 -3.99
CA LYS A 90 -11.61 9.70 -3.39
C LYS A 90 -11.43 10.76 -2.31
N ILE A 91 -12.40 11.66 -2.21
CA ILE A 91 -12.41 12.72 -1.19
C ILE A 91 -13.55 12.39 -0.23
N ILE A 92 -13.24 12.35 1.07
CA ILE A 92 -14.21 12.14 2.14
C ILE A 92 -14.58 13.50 2.72
N ASP A 93 -15.87 13.76 2.86
CA ASP A 93 -16.42 15.03 3.32
C ASP A 93 -16.51 15.08 4.86
N ASN A 94 -15.38 15.36 5.51
CA ASN A 94 -15.35 15.54 6.95
C ASN A 94 -14.25 16.54 7.36
N PRO A 95 -14.57 17.85 7.43
CA PRO A 95 -13.60 18.91 7.71
C PRO A 95 -13.04 18.90 9.13
N LYS A 96 -13.53 18.01 10.00
CA LYS A 96 -13.03 17.86 11.37
C LYS A 96 -11.85 16.88 11.45
N VAL A 97 -11.55 16.16 10.37
CA VAL A 97 -10.53 15.11 10.35
C VAL A 97 -9.42 15.52 9.40
N PHE A 98 -8.28 15.91 9.96
CA PHE A 98 -7.08 16.19 9.16
C PHE A 98 -6.31 14.89 8.90
N ASN A 99 -6.66 14.17 7.83
CA ASN A 99 -6.04 12.88 7.52
C ASN A 99 -6.08 12.53 6.01
N ALA A 100 -5.27 11.56 5.62
CA ALA A 100 -5.33 10.85 4.35
C ALA A 100 -4.82 9.41 4.55
N PHE A 101 -5.38 8.46 3.80
CA PHE A 101 -4.94 7.07 3.85
C PHE A 101 -4.98 6.40 2.48
N ALA A 102 -4.22 5.33 2.32
CA ALA A 102 -4.20 4.52 1.12
C ALA A 102 -4.55 3.07 1.46
N LEU A 103 -5.25 2.40 0.54
CA LEU A 103 -5.48 0.96 0.60
C LEU A 103 -4.57 0.24 -0.41
N PRO A 104 -4.32 -1.06 -0.21
CA PRO A 104 -3.72 -1.92 -1.24
C PRO A 104 -4.42 -1.75 -2.60
N GLY A 105 -3.73 -2.02 -3.70
CA GLY A 105 -4.32 -1.95 -5.04
C GLY A 105 -4.53 -0.52 -5.61
N GLY A 106 -4.13 0.52 -4.88
CA GLY A 106 -4.06 1.90 -5.39
C GLY A 106 -5.28 2.77 -5.07
N TYR A 107 -5.99 2.54 -3.97
CA TYR A 107 -7.07 3.45 -3.55
C TYR A 107 -6.52 4.49 -2.59
N ILE A 108 -6.71 5.78 -2.89
CA ILE A 108 -6.28 6.90 -2.04
C ILE A 108 -7.52 7.67 -1.58
N TYR A 109 -7.58 7.93 -0.28
CA TYR A 109 -8.64 8.69 0.37
C TYR A 109 -8.03 9.90 1.08
N VAL A 110 -8.62 11.07 0.83
CA VAL A 110 -8.21 12.34 1.44
C VAL A 110 -9.45 12.99 2.05
N TYR A 111 -9.35 13.45 3.28
CA TYR A 111 -10.43 14.18 3.94
C TYR A 111 -10.44 15.65 3.50
N THR A 112 -11.62 16.27 3.44
CA THR A 112 -11.78 17.72 3.28
C THR A 112 -11.19 18.48 4.46
#